data_AF-A0A136LRA3-F1
#
_entry.id   AF-A0A136LRA3-F1
#
_cell.length_a   1.000
_cell.length_b   1.000
_cell.length_c   1.000
_cell.angle_alpha   90.00
_cell.angle_beta   90.00
_cell.angle_gamma   90.00
#
_symmetry.space_group_name_H-M   'P 1'
#
loop_
_entity.id
_entity.type
_entity.pdbx_description
1 polymer ?
#
loop_
_entity_poly.entity_id
_entity_poly.type
_entity_poly.pdbx_seq_one_letter_code
_entity_poly.pdbx_strand_id
1 'polypeptide(L)'
;MSVITKIEDWGNAHRPGFLDIFRIALGIFITYKGFSFLGDLENLKLTLNGMNMSFLAVSIAHYVVFAHVLCGPLIAFGLLTRIMCAVQLPILIGAVLLVNFPKGFLSVGNHMELEISILVLIGLVTFMVFGAGKFSIDEKRRQEALHKRV
;
A
#
# COMPACT_ATOMS: atom_id res chain seq x y z
N MET A 1 -24.87 -14.80 6.20
CA MET A 1 -23.85 -14.39 5.19
C MET A 1 -23.74 -12.87 5.25
N SER A 2 -22.58 -12.33 5.65
CA SER A 2 -22.34 -10.88 5.67
C SER A 2 -22.08 -10.36 4.24
N VAL A 3 -22.38 -9.08 3.99
CA VAL A 3 -22.04 -8.41 2.72
C VAL A 3 -20.53 -8.50 2.44
N ILE A 4 -19.72 -8.45 3.50
CA ILE A 4 -18.26 -8.55 3.44
C ILE A 4 -17.81 -9.91 2.87
N THR A 5 -18.41 -11.00 3.34
CA THR A 5 -18.10 -12.36 2.87
C THR A 5 -18.49 -12.56 1.40
N LYS A 6 -19.61 -11.99 0.94
CA LYS A 6 -20.01 -12.07 -0.48
C LYS A 6 -19.02 -11.36 -1.41
N ILE A 7 -18.52 -10.19 -1.02
CA ILE A 7 -17.54 -9.42 -1.79
C ILE A 7 -16.20 -10.17 -1.85
N GLU A 8 -15.82 -10.85 -0.77
CA GLU A 8 -14.61 -11.67 -0.69
C GLU A 8 -14.70 -12.91 -1.60
N ASP A 9 -15.84 -13.62 -1.58
CA ASP A 9 -16.06 -14.81 -2.41
C ASP A 9 -16.07 -14.48 -3.91
N TRP A 10 -16.73 -13.38 -4.31
CA TRP A 10 -16.73 -12.94 -5.71
C TRP A 10 -15.34 -12.53 -6.19
N GLY A 11 -14.61 -11.78 -5.35
CA GLY A 11 -13.23 -11.39 -5.62
C GLY A 11 -12.34 -12.61 -5.83
N ASN A 12 -12.45 -13.64 -4.98
CA ASN A 12 -11.69 -14.88 -5.10
C ASN A 12 -12.07 -15.75 -6.31
N ALA A 13 -13.33 -15.72 -6.75
CA ALA A 13 -13.81 -16.52 -7.87
C ALA A 13 -13.30 -16.01 -9.24
N HIS A 14 -13.18 -14.70 -9.42
CA HIS A 14 -12.77 -14.08 -10.68
C HIS A 14 -11.31 -13.60 -10.69
N ARG A 15 -10.51 -13.93 -9.67
CA ARG A 15 -9.12 -13.46 -9.58
C ARG A 15 -8.15 -14.31 -10.40
N PRO A 16 -7.41 -13.70 -11.34
CA PRO A 16 -6.28 -14.38 -11.98
C PRO A 16 -5.15 -14.64 -10.98
N GLY A 17 -4.53 -15.83 -11.03
CA GLY A 17 -3.42 -16.19 -10.13
C GLY A 17 -2.20 -15.26 -10.22
N PHE A 18 -1.99 -14.58 -11.35
CA PHE A 18 -0.89 -13.62 -11.51
C PHE A 18 -1.01 -12.43 -10.55
N LEU A 19 -2.23 -12.07 -10.10
CA LEU A 19 -2.41 -10.96 -9.18
C LEU A 19 -1.79 -11.22 -7.81
N ASP A 20 -1.56 -12.47 -7.41
CA ASP A 20 -0.87 -12.77 -6.15
C ASP A 20 0.63 -12.42 -6.24
N ILE A 21 1.25 -12.62 -7.41
CA ILE A 21 2.62 -12.18 -7.67
C ILE A 21 2.70 -10.65 -7.61
N PHE A 22 1.75 -9.95 -8.23
CA PHE A 22 1.69 -8.48 -8.14
C PHE A 22 1.48 -7.99 -6.71
N ARG A 23 0.68 -8.69 -5.90
CA ARG A 23 0.47 -8.34 -4.49
C ARG A 23 1.79 -8.39 -3.71
N ILE A 24 2.55 -9.48 -3.89
CA ILE A 24 3.85 -9.68 -3.25
C ILE A 24 4.83 -8.60 -3.70
N ALA A 25 4.95 -8.36 -5.01
CA ALA A 25 5.82 -7.33 -5.56
C ALA A 25 5.45 -5.94 -5.04
N LEU A 26 4.16 -5.60 -4.99
CA LEU A 26 3.66 -4.33 -4.47
C LEU A 26 4.01 -4.15 -2.99
N GLY A 27 3.79 -5.19 -2.17
CA GLY A 27 4.12 -5.15 -0.74
C GLY A 27 5.61 -4.98 -0.48
N ILE A 28 6.46 -5.71 -1.24
CA ILE A 28 7.93 -5.56 -1.17
C ILE A 28 8.33 -4.13 -1.58
N PHE A 29 7.77 -3.60 -2.67
CA PHE A 29 8.08 -2.26 -3.15
C PHE A 29 7.71 -1.18 -2.12
N ILE A 30 6.51 -1.27 -1.53
CA ILE A 30 6.07 -0.36 -0.46
C ILE A 30 7.02 -0.42 0.74
N THR A 31 7.44 -1.63 1.13
CA THR A 31 8.39 -1.84 2.22
C THR A 31 9.74 -1.18 1.92
N TYR A 32 10.26 -1.40 0.71
CA TYR A 32 11.50 -0.79 0.24
C TYR A 32 11.43 0.74 0.28
N LYS A 33 10.33 1.35 -0.18
CA LYS A 33 10.13 2.80 -0.07
C LYS A 33 10.10 3.28 1.38
N GLY A 34 9.50 2.52 2.29
CA GLY A 34 9.54 2.81 3.73
C GLY A 34 10.97 2.88 4.28
N PHE A 35 11.83 1.93 3.92
CA PHE A 35 13.25 1.95 4.30
C PHE A 35 14.04 3.07 3.63
N SER A 36 13.73 3.39 2.36
CA SER A 36 14.32 4.53 1.69
C SER A 36 14.00 5.86 2.39
N PHE A 37 12.76 6.03 2.87
CA PHE A 37 12.37 7.20 3.66
C PHE A 37 12.97 7.23 5.07
N LEU A 38 13.27 6.07 5.66
CA LEU A 38 14.03 6.00 6.91
C LEU A 38 15.46 6.49 6.73
N GLY A 39 16.11 6.12 5.62
CA GLY A 39 17.48 6.54 5.31
C GLY A 39 17.60 8.03 5.01
N ASP A 40 16.53 8.66 4.53
CA ASP A 40 16.49 10.08 4.17
C ASP A 40 15.28 10.82 4.78
N LEU A 41 15.11 10.65 6.09
CA LEU A 41 13.98 11.23 6.82
C LEU A 41 14.02 12.76 6.83
N GLU A 42 15.21 13.35 6.74
CA GLU A 42 15.39 14.80 6.71
C GLU A 42 14.83 15.41 5.42
N ASN A 43 15.14 14.82 4.27
CA ASN A 43 14.59 15.26 2.99
C ASN A 43 13.07 15.07 2.92
N LEU A 44 12.54 13.98 3.50
CA LEU A 44 11.09 13.80 3.66
C LEU A 44 10.48 14.93 4.51
N LYS A 45 11.10 15.29 5.63
CA LYS A 45 10.63 16.41 6.47
C LYS A 45 10.71 17.75 5.75
N LEU A 46 11.77 18.01 4.98
CA LEU A 46 11.92 19.24 4.20
C LEU A 46 10.83 19.35 3.13
N THR A 47 10.52 18.23 2.46
CA THR A 47 9.41 18.15 1.50
C THR A 47 8.07 18.45 2.16
N LEU A 48 7.90 18.10 3.44
CA LEU A 48 6.68 18.37 4.22
C LEU A 48 6.66 19.77 4.87
N ASN A 49 7.82 20.37 5.14
CA ASN A 49 7.98 21.66 5.84
C ASN A 49 7.54 22.89 5.03
N GLY A 50 7.22 22.73 3.74
CA GLY A 50 6.47 23.76 3.00
C GLY A 50 5.12 24.10 3.64
N MET A 51 4.63 23.24 4.53
CA MET A 51 3.55 23.51 5.48
C MET A 51 4.16 24.11 6.75
N ASN A 52 3.83 25.35 7.11
CA ASN A 52 4.37 26.20 8.19
C ASN A 52 4.29 25.65 9.65
N MET A 53 4.38 24.33 9.85
CA MET A 53 4.16 23.60 11.10
C MET A 53 5.21 22.48 11.26
N SER A 54 6.42 22.84 11.69
CA SER A 54 7.57 21.91 11.84
C SER A 54 7.24 20.65 12.65
N PHE A 55 6.43 20.77 13.71
CA PHE A 55 5.97 19.62 14.49
C PHE A 55 5.11 18.63 13.68
N LEU A 56 4.17 19.15 12.89
CA LEU A 56 3.28 18.34 12.05
C LEU A 56 4.08 17.57 10.99
N ALA A 57 5.06 18.23 10.36
CA ALA A 57 5.93 17.61 9.36
C ALA A 57 6.71 16.42 9.95
N VAL A 58 7.22 16.56 11.17
CA VAL A 58 7.91 15.47 11.88
C VAL A 58 6.95 14.32 12.18
N SER A 59 5.74 14.58 12.68
CA SER A 59 4.75 13.54 12.97
C SER A 59 4.32 12.79 11.70
N ILE A 60 4.06 13.51 10.61
CA ILE A 60 3.68 12.91 9.32
C ILE A 60 4.83 12.05 8.78
N ALA A 61 6.07 12.52 8.83
CA ALA A 61 7.23 11.76 8.33
C ALA A 61 7.37 10.40 9.04
N HIS A 62 7.24 10.38 10.37
CA HIS A 62 7.27 9.12 11.13
C HIS A 62 6.08 8.23 10.79
N TYR A 63 4.87 8.79 10.72
CA TYR A 63 3.68 8.04 10.33
C TYR A 63 3.84 7.37 8.96
N VAL A 64 4.32 8.11 7.95
CA VAL A 64 4.54 7.60 6.60
C VAL A 64 5.50 6.42 6.61
N VAL A 65 6.63 6.57 7.29
CA VAL A 65 7.65 5.53 7.44
C VAL A 65 7.07 4.28 8.12
N PHE A 66 6.45 4.43 9.29
CA PHE A 66 5.89 3.30 10.04
C PHE A 66 4.81 2.59 9.24
N ALA A 67 3.94 3.35 8.58
CA ALA A 67 2.88 2.81 7.75
C ALA A 67 3.45 1.98 6.58
N HIS A 68 4.50 2.45 5.88
CA HIS A 68 5.13 1.68 4.81
C HIS A 68 5.84 0.42 5.29
N VAL A 69 6.63 0.52 6.36
CA VAL A 69 7.41 -0.60 6.90
C VAL A 69 6.52 -1.68 7.52
N LEU A 70 5.38 -1.31 8.13
CA LEU A 70 4.45 -2.26 8.71
C LEU A 70 3.43 -2.79 7.68
N CYS A 71 2.80 -1.93 6.88
CA CYS A 71 1.76 -2.35 5.95
C CYS A 71 2.33 -3.10 4.74
N GLY A 72 3.52 -2.73 4.27
CA GLY A 72 4.16 -3.35 3.10
C GLY A 72 4.31 -4.88 3.22
N PRO A 73 4.95 -5.40 4.29
CA PRO A 73 5.08 -6.84 4.51
C PRO A 73 3.72 -7.51 4.70
N LEU A 74 2.79 -6.88 5.43
CA LEU A 74 1.45 -7.43 5.63
C LEU A 74 0.67 -7.56 4.31
N ILE A 75 0.78 -6.59 3.40
CA ILE A 75 0.24 -6.69 2.03
C ILE A 75 0.91 -7.84 1.28
N ALA A 76 2.25 -7.96 1.35
CA ALA A 76 2.98 -9.02 0.66
C ALA A 76 2.51 -10.42 1.09
N PHE A 77 2.39 -10.65 2.40
CA PHE A 77 1.90 -11.90 2.98
C PHE A 77 0.39 -12.13 2.82
N GLY A 78 -0.36 -11.10 2.42
CA GLY A 78 -1.80 -11.20 2.28
C GLY A 78 -2.53 -11.22 3.63
N LEU A 79 -2.05 -10.43 4.60
CA LEU A 79 -2.67 -10.25 5.92
C LEU A 79 -3.39 -8.90 5.98
N LEU A 80 -4.69 -8.92 6.27
CA LEU A 80 -5.57 -7.76 6.35
C LEU A 80 -5.43 -6.83 5.14
N THR A 81 -5.24 -7.39 3.93
CA THR A 81 -4.78 -6.65 2.75
C THR A 81 -5.64 -5.42 2.45
N ARG A 82 -6.96 -5.51 2.59
CA ARG A 82 -7.87 -4.37 2.38
C ARG A 82 -7.61 -3.22 3.36
N ILE A 83 -7.40 -3.54 4.63
CA ILE A 83 -7.14 -2.54 5.69
C ILE A 83 -5.76 -1.92 5.46
N MET A 84 -4.74 -2.75 5.19
CA MET A 84 -3.38 -2.27 4.94
C MET A 84 -3.31 -1.39 3.70
N CYS A 85 -4.03 -1.73 2.62
CA CYS A 85 -4.15 -0.86 1.46
C CYS A 85 -4.87 0.45 1.81
N ALA A 86 -5.93 0.42 2.61
CA ALA A 86 -6.66 1.62 3.02
C ALA A 86 -5.77 2.59 3.84
N VAL A 87 -4.90 2.07 4.71
CA VAL A 87 -3.91 2.88 5.45
C VAL A 87 -2.89 3.53 4.51
N GLN A 88 -2.47 2.83 3.46
CA GLN A 88 -1.48 3.35 2.51
C GLN A 88 -2.05 4.34 1.48
N LEU A 89 -3.36 4.31 1.22
CA LEU A 89 -4.01 5.18 0.23
C LEU A 89 -3.81 6.68 0.49
N PRO A 90 -4.12 7.23 1.69
CA PRO A 90 -3.91 8.66 1.97
C PRO A 90 -2.46 9.10 1.75
N ILE A 91 -1.50 8.23 2.05
CA ILE A 91 -0.09 8.55 1.92
C ILE A 91 0.31 8.64 0.44
N LEU A 92 -0.09 7.67 -0.38
CA LEU A 92 0.20 7.73 -1.82
C LEU A 92 -0.56 8.85 -2.52
N ILE A 93 -1.80 9.15 -2.12
CA ILE A 93 -2.54 10.30 -2.65
C ILE A 93 -1.78 11.59 -2.35
N GLY A 94 -1.29 11.77 -1.11
CA GLY A 94 -0.45 12.89 -0.73
C GLY A 94 0.84 12.96 -1.56
N ALA A 95 1.52 11.83 -1.74
CA ALA A 95 2.74 11.76 -2.56
C ALA A 95 2.48 12.14 -4.02
N VAL A 96 1.40 11.65 -4.62
CA VAL A 96 1.04 11.96 -6.02
C VAL A 96 0.69 13.44 -6.15
N LEU A 97 -0.24 13.96 -5.35
CA LEU A 97 -0.81 15.29 -5.55
C LEU A 97 0.07 16.42 -5.05
N LEU A 98 0.71 16.24 -3.89
CA LEU A 98 1.44 17.31 -3.21
C LEU A 98 2.94 17.30 -3.52
N VAL A 99 3.51 16.12 -3.84
CA VAL A 99 4.96 15.97 -4.01
C VAL A 99 5.35 15.76 -5.47
N ASN A 100 4.73 14.80 -6.16
CA ASN A 100 5.20 14.36 -7.48
C ASN A 100 4.54 15.12 -8.64
N PHE A 101 3.26 15.49 -8.52
CA PHE A 101 2.56 16.25 -9.55
C PHE A 101 3.19 17.63 -9.82
N PRO A 102 3.58 18.43 -8.79
CA PRO A 102 4.25 19.71 -9.01
C PRO A 102 5.61 19.60 -9.72
N LYS A 103 6.30 18.45 -9.60
CA LYS A 103 7.59 18.18 -10.27
C LYS A 103 7.45 17.86 -11.76
N GLY A 104 6.23 17.64 -12.25
CA GLY A 104 5.92 17.39 -13.66
C GLY A 104 6.01 15.92 -14.09
N PHE A 105 5.21 15.58 -15.11
CA PHE A 105 5.14 14.25 -15.74
C PHE A 105 6.28 14.05 -16.73
N LEU A 106 7.00 12.93 -16.65
CA LEU A 106 8.20 12.62 -17.46
C LEU A 106 9.30 13.69 -17.41
N SER A 107 9.33 14.52 -16.37
CA SER A 107 10.43 15.45 -16.14
C SER A 107 11.73 14.68 -15.89
N VAL A 108 12.79 15.01 -16.62
CA VAL A 108 14.12 14.35 -16.52
C VAL A 108 14.66 14.40 -15.08
N GLY A 109 14.27 15.42 -14.31
CA GLY A 109 14.65 15.56 -12.90
C GLY A 109 13.79 14.77 -11.90
N ASN A 110 12.69 14.14 -12.35
CA ASN A 110 11.71 13.46 -11.48
C ASN A 110 11.84 11.93 -11.48
N HIS A 111 12.88 11.36 -12.12
CA HIS A 111 13.25 9.93 -12.10
C HIS A 111 12.08 8.91 -12.18
N MET A 112 11.02 9.24 -12.92
CA MET A 112 9.77 8.46 -13.01
C MET A 112 9.00 8.25 -11.68
N GLU A 113 9.23 9.08 -10.66
CA GLU A 113 8.60 8.97 -9.34
C GLU A 113 7.07 9.12 -9.41
N LEU A 114 6.57 10.00 -10.29
CA LEU A 114 5.15 10.23 -10.46
C LEU A 114 4.45 8.99 -11.03
N GLU A 115 4.98 8.46 -12.12
CA GLU A 115 4.47 7.29 -12.84
C GLU A 115 4.45 6.06 -11.92
N ILE A 116 5.54 5.85 -11.19
CA ILE A 116 5.63 4.77 -10.20
C ILE A 116 4.58 4.98 -9.10
N SER A 117 4.47 6.18 -8.54
CA SER A 117 3.49 6.45 -7.47
C SER A 117 2.04 6.25 -7.92
N ILE A 118 1.69 6.61 -9.17
CA ILE A 118 0.40 6.34 -9.79
C ILE A 118 0.17 4.84 -9.95
N LEU A 119 1.18 4.10 -10.44
CA LEU A 119 1.09 2.65 -10.60
C LEU A 119 0.85 1.95 -9.25
N VAL A 120 1.58 2.34 -8.21
CA VAL A 120 1.38 1.79 -6.86
C VAL A 120 0.00 2.17 -6.32
N LEU A 121 -0.47 3.39 -6.55
CA LEU A 121 -1.81 3.84 -6.15
C LEU A 121 -2.90 2.98 -6.81
N ILE A 122 -2.81 2.74 -8.12
CA ILE A 122 -3.71 1.84 -8.85
C ILE A 122 -3.62 0.42 -8.27
N GLY A 123 -2.42 -0.07 -7.97
CA GLY A 123 -2.21 -1.36 -7.32
C GLY A 123 -2.94 -1.45 -5.97
N LEU A 124 -2.81 -0.44 -5.11
CA LEU A 124 -3.50 -0.39 -3.82
C LEU A 124 -5.02 -0.41 -3.98
N VAL A 125 -5.57 0.41 -4.88
CA VAL A 125 -7.02 0.41 -5.16
C VAL A 125 -7.48 -0.96 -5.65
N THR A 126 -6.70 -1.59 -6.54
CA THR A 126 -6.99 -2.93 -7.05
C THR A 126 -7.06 -3.95 -5.91
N PHE A 127 -6.07 -4.01 -5.03
CA PHE A 127 -6.08 -4.95 -3.90
C PHE A 127 -7.07 -4.57 -2.79
N MET A 128 -7.50 -3.31 -2.71
CA MET A 128 -8.59 -2.90 -1.83
C MET A 128 -9.93 -3.49 -2.30
N VAL A 129 -10.18 -3.52 -3.61
CA VAL A 129 -11.40 -4.10 -4.21
C VAL A 129 -11.35 -5.63 -4.22
N PHE A 130 -10.30 -6.21 -4.81
CA PHE A 130 -10.20 -7.66 -5.01
C PHE A 130 -9.76 -8.43 -3.75
N GLY A 131 -9.11 -7.78 -2.79
CA GLY A 131 -8.65 -8.40 -1.54
C GLY A 131 -7.37 -9.25 -1.68
N ALA A 132 -7.11 -10.04 -0.64
CA ALA A 132 -5.85 -10.76 -0.45
C ALA A 132 -5.67 -11.97 -1.38
N GLY A 133 -6.74 -12.69 -1.76
CA GLY A 133 -6.69 -13.81 -2.71
C GLY A 133 -6.48 -15.18 -2.09
N LYS A 134 -6.49 -16.22 -2.94
CA LYS A 134 -6.36 -17.62 -2.55
C LYS A 134 -5.00 -17.94 -1.92
N PHE A 135 -3.92 -17.34 -2.44
CA PHE A 135 -2.56 -17.52 -1.91
C PHE A 135 -2.20 -16.48 -0.83
N SER A 136 -3.15 -16.19 0.07
CA SER A 136 -2.95 -15.30 1.22
C SER A 136 -2.98 -16.07 2.54
N ILE A 137 -2.29 -15.56 3.56
CA ILE A 137 -2.38 -16.14 4.91
C ILE A 137 -3.80 -16.00 5.46
N ASP A 138 -4.52 -14.92 5.13
CA ASP A 138 -5.92 -14.72 5.53
C ASP A 138 -6.82 -15.85 4.99
N GLU A 139 -6.68 -16.21 3.71
CA GLU A 139 -7.41 -17.33 3.12
C GLU A 139 -7.07 -18.65 3.84
N LYS A 140 -5.77 -18.91 4.06
CA LYS A 140 -5.32 -20.13 4.73
C LYS A 140 -5.95 -20.28 6.12
N ARG A 141 -5.97 -19.19 6.91
CA ARG A 141 -6.61 -19.15 8.23
C ARG A 141 -8.12 -19.37 8.15
N ARG A 142 -8.78 -18.83 7.12
CA ARG A 142 -10.22 -19.03 6.89
C ARG A 142 -10.54 -20.50 6.60
N GLN A 143 -9.76 -21.15 5.74
CA GLN A 143 -9.93 -22.57 5.42
C GLN A 143 -9.68 -23.48 6.64
N GLU A 144 -8.62 -23.21 7.41
CA GLU A 144 -8.34 -23.95 8.67
C GLU A 144 -9.47 -23.81 9.69
N ALA A 145 -10.07 -22.63 9.81
CA ALA A 145 -11.20 -22.39 10.71
C ALA A 145 -12.48 -23.12 10.29
N LEU A 146 -12.71 -23.28 8.98
CA LEU A 146 -13.83 -24.05 8.44
C LEU A 146 -13.64 -25.55 8.67
N HIS A 147 -12.42 -26.07 8.43
CA HIS A 147 -12.09 -27.48 8.70
C HIS A 147 -12.27 -27.89 10.16
N LYS A 148 -12.02 -27.00 11.12
CA LYS A 148 -12.24 -27.28 12.56
C LYS A 148 -13.71 -27.29 12.99
N ARG A 149 -14.64 -26.88 12.14
CA ARG A 149 -16.09 -26.81 12.43
C ARG A 149 -16.89 -27.96 11.85
N VAL A 150 -16.25 -28.83 11.06
CA VAL A 150 -16.81 -30.06 10.47
C VAL A 150 -16.29 -31.25 11.27
#